data_AF-A0A953N205-F1
#
_entry.id   AF-A0A953N205-F1
#
_cell.length_a   1.000
_cell.length_b   1.000
_cell.length_c   1.000
_cell.angle_alpha   90.00
_cell.angle_beta   90.00
_cell.angle_gamma   90.00
#
_symmetry.space_group_name_H-M   'P 1'
#
loop_
_entity.id
_entity.type
_entity.pdbx_description
1 polymer ?
#
loop_
_entity_poly.entity_id
_entity_poly.type
_entity_poly.pdbx_seq_one_letter_code
_entity_poly.pdbx_strand_id
1 'polypeptide(L)' 'MYENAKTIPDSVMQRLKSQEFASKVGCETPLISLQKGFGFSEYSSPRDALPIMLEGDINFSINHTAYQVHTYQPF' A
#
# COMPACT_ATOMS: atom_id res chain seq x y z
N MET A 1 0.59 18.49 21.71
CA MET A 1 0.37 18.56 20.26
C MET A 1 1.45 17.70 19.64
N TYR A 2 1.11 16.57 19.00
CA TYR A 2 2.10 15.71 18.37
C TYR A 2 2.21 16.10 16.89
N GLU A 3 3.40 16.53 16.50
CA GLU A 3 3.73 16.99 15.15
C GLU A 3 3.82 15.81 14.17
N ASN A 4 2.99 15.91 13.12
CA ASN A 4 3.13 15.38 11.77
C ASN A 4 3.90 14.05 11.60
N ALA A 5 3.12 12.99 11.39
CA ALA A 5 3.55 11.74 10.79
C ALA A 5 4.42 12.00 9.56
N LYS A 6 5.61 11.37 9.56
CA LYS A 6 6.62 11.46 8.51
C LYS A 6 5.98 11.19 7.14
N THR A 7 5.79 12.25 6.36
CA THR A 7 5.46 12.17 4.94
C THR A 7 6.55 11.35 4.25
N ILE A 8 6.14 10.33 3.50
CA ILE A 8 7.07 9.52 2.70
C ILE A 8 7.82 10.48 1.77
N PRO A 9 9.17 10.51 1.79
CA PRO A 9 9.94 11.38 0.91
C PRO A 9 9.60 11.08 -0.56
N ASP A 10 9.41 12.12 -1.37
CA ASP A 10 9.10 11.98 -2.81
C ASP A 10 10.10 11.10 -3.57
N SER A 11 11.33 10.97 -3.06
CA SER A 11 12.36 10.08 -3.59
C SER A 11 12.05 8.58 -3.45
N VAL A 12 11.26 8.19 -2.45
CA VAL A 12 10.77 6.81 -2.27
C VAL A 12 9.59 6.56 -3.22
N MET A 13 8.71 7.56 -3.40
CA MET A 13 7.63 7.51 -4.39
C MET A 13 8.17 7.34 -5.82
N GLN A 14 9.31 7.96 -6.19
CA GLN A 14 9.89 7.80 -7.53
C GLN A 14 10.34 6.36 -7.87
N ARG A 15 10.63 5.51 -6.88
CA ARG A 15 10.96 4.08 -7.11
C ARG A 15 9.72 3.20 -7.21
N LEU A 16 8.57 3.70 -6.80
CA LEU A 16 7.29 3.04 -6.90
C LEU A 16 6.63 3.57 -8.17
N LYS A 17 6.42 2.72 -9.17
CA LYS A 17 5.54 3.08 -10.30
C LYS A 17 4.09 3.03 -9.81
N SER A 18 3.71 3.91 -8.89
CA SER A 18 2.30 4.09 -8.55
C SER A 18 1.62 4.79 -9.70
N GLN A 19 1.00 4.03 -10.60
CA GLN A 19 0.10 4.58 -11.59
C GLN A 19 -1.26 4.76 -10.93
N GLU A 20 -1.75 5.99 -10.82
CA GLU A 20 -3.14 6.26 -10.47
C GLU A 20 -4.03 5.70 -11.59
N PHE A 21 -4.73 4.60 -11.31
CA PHE A 21 -5.46 3.87 -12.35
C PHE A 21 -6.82 4.51 -12.65
N ALA A 22 -7.42 5.14 -11.63
CA ALA A 22 -8.59 6.01 -11.75
C ALA A 22 -8.75 6.80 -10.43
N SER A 23 -8.93 8.12 -10.51
CA SER A 23 -9.44 8.92 -9.40
C SER A 23 -10.88 9.31 -9.70
N LYS A 24 -11.81 8.88 -8.85
CA LYS A 24 -13.16 9.42 -8.78
C LYS A 24 -13.28 10.20 -7.49
N VAL A 25 -14.12 11.23 -7.44
CA VAL A 25 -14.33 12.01 -6.22
C VAL A 25 -14.70 11.06 -5.08
N GLY A 26 -13.80 10.93 -4.09
CA GLY A 26 -13.98 10.07 -2.92
C GLY A 26 -13.36 8.66 -2.99
N CYS A 27 -12.73 8.26 -4.10
CA CYS A 27 -12.05 6.96 -4.21
C CYS A 27 -10.79 7.06 -5.07
N GLU A 28 -9.66 6.63 -4.50
CA GLU A 28 -8.38 6.52 -5.22
C GLU A 28 -8.01 5.04 -5.33
N THR A 29 -7.53 4.64 -6.50
CA THR A 29 -7.08 3.28 -6.78
C THR A 29 -5.63 3.29 -7.25
N PRO A 30 -4.65 3.33 -6.33
CA PRO A 30 -3.24 3.24 -6.69
C PRO A 30 -2.87 1.80 -7.09
N LEU A 31 -2.19 1.65 -8.23
CA LEU A 31 -1.54 0.39 -8.58
C LEU A 31 -0.13 0.38 -7.99
N ILE A 32 0.22 -0.66 -7.23
CA ILE A 32 1.53 -0.77 -6.58
C ILE A 32 2.27 -1.98 -7.13
N SER A 33 3.55 -1.82 -7.45
CA SER A 33 4.45 -2.92 -7.82
C SER A 33 5.64 -2.97 -6.87
N LEU A 34 5.87 -4.14 -6.27
CA LEU A 34 6.97 -4.39 -5.34
C LEU A 34 7.92 -5.44 -5.90
N GLN A 35 9.22 -5.24 -5.70
CA GLN A 35 10.21 -6.27 -5.94
C GLN A 35 10.29 -7.21 -4.74
N LYS A 36 10.69 -8.47 -4.98
CA LYS A 36 10.88 -9.47 -3.92
C LYS A 36 11.82 -8.94 -2.83
N GLY A 37 11.39 -9.05 -1.57
CA GLY A 37 12.15 -8.61 -0.40
C GLY A 37 11.98 -7.13 -0.05
N PHE A 38 11.23 -6.36 -0.85
CA PHE A 38 10.85 -4.99 -0.51
C PHE A 38 9.48 -4.95 0.16
N GLY A 39 9.28 -3.93 1.00
CA GLY A 39 8.02 -3.69 1.70
C GLY A 39 7.88 -2.23 2.07
N PHE A 40 6.72 -1.90 2.63
CA PHE A 40 6.44 -0.57 3.15
C PHE A 40 6.77 -0.50 4.64
N SER A 41 7.14 0.69 5.11
CA SER A 41 7.13 0.97 6.54
C SER A 41 5.70 0.96 7.06
N GLU A 42 5.55 0.78 8.37
CA GLU A 42 4.26 0.89 9.03
C GLU A 42 3.59 2.24 8.69
N TYR A 43 2.31 2.17 8.35
CA TYR A 43 1.51 3.31 7.92
C TYR A 43 0.06 3.10 8.36
N SER A 44 -0.64 4.20 8.64
CA SER A 44 -2.06 4.19 8.94
C SER A 44 -2.82 4.86 7.80
N SER A 45 -3.73 4.13 7.17
CA SER A 45 -4.60 4.70 6.16
C SER A 45 -5.57 5.71 6.80
N PRO A 46 -5.76 6.91 6.21
CA PRO A 46 -6.71 7.89 6.72
C PRO A 46 -8.18 7.52 6.45
N ARG A 47 -8.43 6.51 5.62
CA ARG A 47 -9.75 5.99 5.24
C ARG A 47 -9.70 4.48 5.06
N ASP A 48 -10.85 3.84 4.93
CA ASP A 48 -10.93 2.42 4.59
C ASP A 48 -10.21 2.14 3.27
N ALA A 49 -9.48 1.02 3.23
CA ALA A 49 -8.70 0.59 2.08
C ALA A 49 -8.97 -0.89 1.80
N LEU A 50 -9.14 -1.22 0.52
CA LEU A 50 -9.30 -2.60 0.04
C LEU A 50 -8.09 -2.96 -0.83
N PRO A 51 -7.08 -3.64 -0.27
CA PRO A 51 -5.99 -4.17 -1.07
C PRO A 51 -6.47 -5.37 -1.90
N ILE A 52 -6.05 -5.41 -3.16
CA ILE A 52 -6.30 -6.52 -4.09
C ILE A 52 -4.95 -6.94 -4.64
N MET A 53 -4.58 -8.20 -4.39
CA MET A 53 -3.34 -8.75 -4.89
C MET A 53 -3.53 -9.25 -6.33
N LEU A 54 -2.82 -8.66 -7.29
CA LEU A 54 -2.96 -9.03 -8.71
C LEU A 54 -1.95 -10.09 -9.16
N GLU A 55 -0.78 -10.14 -8.54
CA GLU A 55 0.31 -11.07 -8.87
C GLU A 55 1.27 -11.24 -7.69
N GLY A 56 1.74 -12.47 -7.44
CA GLY A 56 2.75 -12.80 -6.45
C GLY A 56 2.19 -13.12 -5.06
N ASP A 57 3.05 -13.02 -4.05
CA ASP A 57 2.75 -13.29 -2.64
C ASP A 57 3.29 -12.17 -1.75
N ILE A 58 2.48 -11.73 -0.78
CA ILE A 58 2.89 -10.75 0.24
C ILE A 58 2.49 -11.20 1.65
N ASN A 59 3.25 -10.73 2.64
CA ASN A 59 2.83 -10.73 4.03
C ASN A 59 2.21 -9.36 4.34
N PHE A 60 0.89 -9.28 4.38
CA PHE A 60 0.17 -8.05 4.72
C PHE A 60 -0.04 -7.99 6.23
N SER A 61 0.43 -6.92 6.88
CA SER A 61 0.37 -6.82 8.35
C SER A 61 -0.59 -5.72 8.79
N ILE A 62 -1.57 -6.06 9.62
CA ILE A 62 -2.48 -5.11 10.28
C ILE A 62 -2.36 -5.30 11.79
N ASN A 63 -2.08 -4.21 12.53
CA ASN A 63 -2.01 -4.22 13.99
C ASN A 63 -1.16 -5.38 14.54
N HIS A 64 0.05 -5.55 13.98
CA HIS A 64 1.01 -6.62 14.30
C HIS A 64 0.57 -8.06 13.98
N THR A 65 -0.58 -8.25 13.33
CA THR A 65 -1.01 -9.56 12.81
C THR A 65 -0.66 -9.64 11.32
N ALA A 66 0.08 -10.67 10.94
CA ALA A 66 0.48 -10.92 9.56
C ALA A 66 -0.50 -11.88 8.87
N TYR A 67 -0.88 -11.53 7.64
CA TYR A 67 -1.75 -12.30 6.78
C TYR A 67 -1.02 -12.58 5.48
N GLN A 68 -1.01 -13.85 5.07
CA GLN A 68 -0.48 -14.23 3.76
C GLN A 68 -1.57 -13.97 2.72
N VAL A 69 -1.26 -13.09 1.77
CA VAL A 69 -2.17 -12.76 0.67
C VAL A 69 -1.53 -13.22 -0.63
N HIS A 70 -2.26 -14.05 -1.34
CA HIS A 70 -1.83 -14.65 -2.61
C HIS A 70 -2.48 -13.95 -3.79
N THR A 71 -2.05 -14.33 -4.98
CA THR A 71 -2.54 -13.81 -6.25
C THR A 71 -4.08 -13.92 -6.38
N TYR A 72 -4.70 -12.86 -6.87
CA TYR A 72 -6.15 -12.68 -7.06
C TYR A 72 -7.01 -12.75 -5.80
N GLN A 73 -6.42 -12.49 -4.62
CA GLN A 73 -7.14 -12.47 -3.36
C GLN A 73 -7.46 -11.03 -2.92
N PRO A 74 -8.74 -10.71 -2.63
CA PRO A 74 -9.09 -9.52 -1.87
C PRO A 74 -8.82 -9.76 -0.38
N PHE A 75 -8.43 -8.72 0.35
CA PHE A 75 -8.16 -8.79 1.78
C PHE A 75 -8.94 -7.72 2.55
#